data_AF-A0A815YRD0-F1
#
_entry.id   AF-A0A815YRD0-F1
#
_cell.length_a   1.000
_cell.length_b   1.000
_cell.length_c   1.000
_cell.angle_alpha   90.00
_cell.angle_beta   90.00
_cell.angle_gamma   90.00
#
_symmetry.space_group_name_H-M   'P 1'
#
loop_
_entity.id
_entity.type
_entity.pdbx_description
1 polymer ?
#
loop_
_entity_poly.entity_id
_entity_poly.type
_entity_poly.pdbx_seq_one_letter_code
_entity_poly.pdbx_strand_id
1 'polypeptide(L)'
;MKLNIYVLYLLLNCIGIYGFIPHPLIAYGALSSTSITHAEITQIAIMQSLTRFFYDTRITLNNSNISSVNEEEYLTAEHTIDDLYNLAYPEYNELQVAFNSLPLKFVVDDIITQNVLTDFNDKTKKLAAAHFDDEAFINASKRILQFRQIIINNMQYVHQDLSYERELLGQLIHTLQDFYSHSNWIEMGKTNINEFIGVNETIGLIAQPNQTTCTNNGCTKIETPCNLWQEITVGVCPLVYYDCKNNILPEINDQQLLTSGYAANDMNENNEIIEKPTNVEKCSHGSVLDDSSHIPAIGGINKDSYSLVYSPHADLHKKAADLAIKATERFLNDLRQDLGDKNFDRLFVINPTETQCQIEWDSMSKGKRFRFFSSDLTAYIKDDGRWLIKLKRFFRRLFRLIKSIWIRMFTSKENINQPTYDLSDKGVNVKDVNNFRAAPYVIGKEELRRKKRMIYLARKRRYL
;
A
#
# COMPACT_ATOMS: atom_id res chain seq x y z
N MET A 1 -29.38 -32.66 9.39
CA MET A 1 -28.07 -32.05 9.69
C MET A 1 -27.71 -31.03 8.61
N LYS A 2 -28.03 -29.74 8.80
CA LYS A 2 -27.64 -28.63 7.91
C LYS A 2 -27.22 -27.44 8.79
N LEU A 3 -25.93 -27.34 9.08
CA LEU A 3 -25.34 -26.16 9.75
C LEU A 3 -23.85 -26.02 9.36
N ASN A 4 -23.53 -26.09 8.07
CA ASN A 4 -22.15 -25.89 7.61
C ASN A 4 -21.96 -25.46 6.13
N ILE A 5 -23.00 -24.93 5.46
CA ILE A 5 -22.88 -24.41 4.08
C ILE A 5 -23.15 -22.89 4.02
N TYR A 6 -24.05 -22.36 4.84
CA TYR A 6 -24.34 -20.92 4.88
C TYR A 6 -23.17 -20.04 5.34
N VAL A 7 -22.27 -20.55 6.19
CA VAL A 7 -21.05 -19.80 6.59
C VAL A 7 -20.05 -19.74 5.43
N LEU A 8 -19.98 -20.78 4.60
CA LEU A 8 -19.10 -20.80 3.42
C LEU A 8 -19.66 -19.91 2.30
N TYR A 9 -20.98 -19.93 2.08
CA TYR A 9 -21.62 -19.09 1.06
C TYR A 9 -21.58 -17.58 1.39
N LEU A 10 -21.54 -17.22 2.68
CA LEU A 10 -21.31 -15.84 3.13
C LEU A 10 -19.85 -15.37 3.01
N LEU A 11 -18.89 -16.29 2.89
CA LEU A 11 -17.48 -15.96 2.59
C LEU A 11 -17.22 -15.91 1.08
N LEU A 12 -17.89 -16.77 0.30
CA LEU A 12 -17.66 -16.89 -1.14
C LEU A 12 -18.18 -15.71 -1.99
N ASN A 13 -19.18 -14.95 -1.52
CA ASN A 13 -19.72 -13.81 -2.26
C ASN A 13 -18.94 -12.48 -2.07
N CYS A 14 -17.78 -12.52 -1.40
CA CYS A 14 -16.87 -11.36 -1.27
C CYS A 14 -15.55 -11.52 -2.04
N ILE A 15 -15.39 -12.60 -2.82
CA ILE A 15 -14.16 -12.92 -3.56
C ILE A 15 -14.40 -12.70 -5.05
N GLY A 16 -14.63 -11.43 -5.42
CA GLY A 16 -14.48 -10.93 -6.78
C GLY A 16 -13.10 -10.28 -6.92
N ILE A 17 -12.03 -11.08 -6.81
CA ILE A 17 -10.66 -10.58 -6.78
C ILE A 17 -10.13 -10.45 -8.22
N TYR A 18 -10.04 -9.21 -8.69
CA TYR A 18 -9.06 -8.75 -9.67
C TYR A 18 -8.49 -7.44 -9.11
N GLY A 19 -7.18 -7.41 -8.87
CA GLY A 19 -6.47 -6.35 -8.13
C GLY A 19 -5.63 -6.89 -6.97
N PHE A 20 -4.46 -6.30 -6.73
CA PHE A 20 -3.53 -6.68 -5.65
C PHE A 20 -4.17 -6.49 -4.26
N ILE A 21 -3.68 -7.14 -3.20
CA ILE A 21 -4.44 -7.37 -1.96
C ILE A 21 -3.73 -6.77 -0.72
N PRO A 22 -4.43 -6.17 0.28
CA PRO A 22 -3.74 -5.37 1.30
C PRO A 22 -2.96 -6.21 2.32
N HIS A 23 -2.29 -5.52 3.24
CA HIS A 23 -1.45 -6.07 4.32
C HIS A 23 -2.01 -7.32 5.07
N PRO A 24 -3.33 -7.58 5.22
CA PRO A 24 -3.80 -8.87 5.73
C PRO A 24 -3.23 -10.10 5.01
N LEU A 25 -3.02 -10.12 3.69
CA LEU A 25 -2.45 -11.30 3.01
C LEU A 25 -0.93 -11.46 3.17
N ILE A 26 -0.22 -10.41 3.58
CA ILE A 26 1.19 -10.51 4.02
C ILE A 26 1.28 -11.41 5.27
N ALA A 27 0.22 -11.42 6.10
CA ALA A 27 0.12 -12.30 7.28
C ALA A 27 -0.37 -13.73 6.97
N TYR A 28 -0.83 -14.02 5.75
CA TYR A 28 -1.36 -15.34 5.35
C TYR A 28 -0.47 -16.11 4.34
N GLY A 29 0.78 -15.69 4.16
CA GLY A 29 1.80 -16.49 3.46
C GLY A 29 1.62 -16.62 1.95
N ALA A 30 0.79 -15.77 1.33
CA ALA A 30 0.69 -15.65 -0.12
C ALA A 30 1.88 -14.85 -0.68
N LEU A 31 2.10 -13.64 -0.14
CA LEU A 31 3.28 -12.81 -0.41
C LEU A 31 4.42 -13.19 0.55
N SER A 32 5.67 -13.04 0.11
CA SER A 32 6.80 -13.06 1.03
C SER A 32 6.67 -11.89 2.00
N SER A 33 6.69 -12.17 3.31
CA SER A 33 6.61 -11.19 4.42
C SER A 33 7.84 -10.28 4.56
N THR A 34 8.54 -10.08 3.46
CA THR A 34 9.75 -9.27 3.30
C THR A 34 9.61 -8.19 2.23
N SER A 35 8.53 -8.21 1.43
CA SER A 35 8.30 -7.23 0.35
C SER A 35 7.96 -5.85 0.93
N ILE A 36 8.39 -4.80 0.26
CA ILE A 36 8.21 -3.40 0.66
C ILE A 36 6.98 -2.87 -0.06
N THR A 37 5.91 -2.62 0.69
CA THR A 37 4.61 -2.18 0.15
C THR A 37 4.59 -0.68 -0.15
N HIS A 38 3.66 -0.23 -1.01
CA HIS A 38 3.33 1.20 -1.21
C HIS A 38 3.07 1.92 0.11
N ALA A 39 2.42 1.26 1.07
CA ALA A 39 2.21 1.81 2.40
C ALA A 39 3.52 2.11 3.14
N GLU A 40 4.50 1.21 3.07
CA GLU A 40 5.83 1.41 3.65
C GLU A 40 6.65 2.44 2.87
N ILE A 41 6.61 2.41 1.53
CA ILE A 41 7.28 3.41 0.67
C ILE A 41 6.76 4.81 1.01
N THR A 42 5.44 4.98 1.05
CA THR A 42 4.75 6.24 1.39
C THR A 42 5.06 6.67 2.83
N GLN A 43 5.01 5.75 3.81
CA GLN A 43 5.35 6.06 5.20
C GLN A 43 6.80 6.55 5.35
N ILE A 44 7.77 5.86 4.73
CA ILE A 44 9.19 6.23 4.81
C ILE A 44 9.39 7.61 4.16
N ALA A 45 8.88 7.84 2.96
CA ALA A 45 9.06 9.10 2.23
C ALA A 45 8.41 10.29 2.94
N ILE A 46 7.20 10.11 3.50
CA ILE A 46 6.53 11.14 4.31
C ILE A 46 7.36 11.42 5.57
N MET A 47 7.83 10.40 6.29
CA MET A 47 8.65 10.62 7.49
C MET A 47 9.97 11.33 7.18
N GLN A 48 10.61 11.07 6.05
CA GLN A 48 11.79 11.81 5.60
C GLN A 48 11.48 13.30 5.33
N SER A 49 10.42 13.58 4.57
CA SER A 49 10.01 14.96 4.26
C SER A 49 9.57 15.72 5.53
N LEU A 50 8.83 15.07 6.44
CA LEU A 50 8.47 15.63 7.74
C LEU A 50 9.70 15.87 8.63
N THR A 51 10.68 14.97 8.66
CA THR A 51 11.93 15.18 9.41
C THR A 51 12.64 16.44 8.90
N ARG A 52 12.77 16.61 7.59
CA ARG A 52 13.30 17.85 6.99
C ARG A 52 12.48 19.09 7.35
N PHE A 53 11.15 18.99 7.26
CA PHE A 53 10.24 20.11 7.58
C PHE A 53 10.36 20.56 9.04
N PHE A 54 10.36 19.63 10.00
CA PHE A 54 10.52 19.94 11.42
C PHE A 54 11.90 20.55 11.71
N TYR A 55 12.96 20.04 11.08
CA TYR A 55 14.29 20.63 11.17
C TYR A 55 14.28 22.10 10.72
N ASP A 56 13.87 22.35 9.47
CA ASP A 56 13.92 23.67 8.83
C ASP A 56 13.04 24.71 9.51
N THR A 57 11.90 24.30 10.09
CA THR A 57 10.83 25.23 10.49
C THR A 57 10.51 25.23 11.99
N ARG A 58 11.09 24.34 12.79
CA ARG A 58 10.88 24.28 14.25
C ARG A 58 12.19 24.20 15.02
N ILE A 59 13.06 23.25 14.67
CA ILE A 59 14.34 23.03 15.40
C ILE A 59 15.27 24.23 15.27
N THR A 60 15.45 24.76 14.06
CA THR A 60 16.29 25.94 13.77
C THR A 60 15.75 27.25 14.36
N LEU A 61 14.41 27.38 14.51
CA LEU A 61 13.76 28.62 14.92
C LEU A 61 13.51 28.71 16.44
N ASN A 62 13.13 27.61 17.09
CA ASN A 62 12.80 27.61 18.52
C ASN A 62 14.04 27.64 19.43
N ASN A 63 15.19 27.13 18.96
CA ASN A 63 16.38 26.93 19.79
C ASN A 63 17.49 27.96 19.57
N SER A 64 17.24 29.21 19.97
CA SER A 64 18.24 30.30 19.98
C SER A 64 19.47 30.05 20.90
N ASN A 65 19.52 28.92 21.60
CA ASN A 65 20.63 28.47 22.44
C ASN A 65 21.26 27.12 22.02
N ILE A 66 20.87 26.52 20.88
CA ILE A 66 21.43 25.23 20.43
C ILE A 66 22.23 25.39 19.14
N SER A 67 23.51 25.69 19.32
CA SER A 67 24.56 25.54 18.30
C SER A 67 25.09 24.11 18.19
N SER A 68 24.25 23.08 18.44
CA SER A 68 24.72 21.70 18.61
C SER A 68 23.81 20.54 18.11
N VAL A 69 22.70 20.78 17.41
CA VAL A 69 22.04 19.69 16.65
C VAL A 69 22.69 19.63 15.29
N ASN A 70 23.49 18.58 15.05
CA ASN A 70 24.08 18.34 13.75
C ASN A 70 22.97 17.96 12.75
N GLU A 71 22.84 18.74 11.67
CA GLU A 71 21.87 18.52 10.59
C GLU A 71 21.96 17.10 10.01
N GLU A 72 23.18 16.60 9.80
CA GLU A 72 23.41 15.26 9.25
C GLU A 72 22.93 14.18 10.23
N GLU A 73 23.21 14.33 11.52
CA GLU A 73 22.76 13.40 12.56
C GLU A 73 21.23 13.39 12.68
N TYR A 74 20.61 14.57 12.69
CA TYR A 74 19.15 14.72 12.77
C TYR A 74 18.44 14.10 11.56
N LEU A 75 18.92 14.36 10.34
CA LEU A 75 18.29 13.88 9.10
C LEU A 75 18.58 12.40 8.80
N THR A 76 19.60 11.80 9.41
CA THR A 76 19.93 10.37 9.23
C THR A 76 19.36 9.46 10.32
N ALA A 77 18.92 10.01 11.45
CA ALA A 77 18.25 9.29 12.53
C ALA A 77 16.90 8.66 12.09
N GLU A 78 16.38 7.75 12.91
CA GLU A 78 15.04 7.18 12.78
C GLU A 78 14.15 7.84 13.83
N HIS A 79 13.21 8.68 13.41
CA HIS A 79 12.25 9.36 14.29
C HIS A 79 10.85 8.75 14.15
N THR A 80 10.13 8.62 15.26
CA THR A 80 8.67 8.57 15.24
C THR A 80 8.10 9.98 15.08
N ILE A 81 6.80 10.10 14.79
CA ILE A 81 6.14 11.41 14.80
C ILE A 81 6.23 12.04 16.21
N ASP A 82 6.11 11.26 17.29
CA ASP A 82 6.25 11.79 18.66
C ASP A 82 7.66 12.34 18.92
N ASP A 83 8.71 11.68 18.41
CA ASP A 83 10.09 12.17 18.52
C ASP A 83 10.27 13.53 17.83
N LEU A 84 9.64 13.72 16.65
CA LEU A 84 9.67 15.02 15.96
C LEU A 84 9.04 16.14 16.80
N TYR A 85 7.90 15.90 17.47
CA TYR A 85 7.30 16.89 18.38
C TYR A 85 8.12 17.08 19.66
N ASN A 86 8.63 16.00 20.29
CA ASN A 86 9.50 16.08 21.47
C ASN A 86 10.73 16.96 21.20
N LEU A 87 11.34 16.84 20.02
CA LEU A 87 12.54 17.61 19.64
C LEU A 87 12.20 19.06 19.26
N ALA A 88 11.04 19.31 18.65
CA ALA A 88 10.60 20.65 18.23
C ALA A 88 10.02 21.51 19.35
N TYR A 89 9.44 20.88 20.39
CA TYR A 89 8.75 21.52 21.50
C TYR A 89 9.22 20.91 22.83
N PRO A 90 10.48 21.15 23.25
CA PRO A 90 11.08 20.55 24.45
C PRO A 90 10.37 20.94 25.77
N GLU A 91 9.51 21.95 25.74
CA GLU A 91 8.63 22.36 26.84
C GLU A 91 7.36 21.51 26.98
N TYR A 92 7.02 20.67 26.00
CA TYR A 92 5.86 19.78 26.07
C TYR A 92 6.16 18.55 26.92
N ASN A 93 5.20 18.16 27.76
CA ASN A 93 5.22 16.85 28.40
C ASN A 93 4.66 15.75 27.48
N GLU A 94 4.84 14.48 27.87
CA GLU A 94 4.41 13.29 27.12
C GLU A 94 2.94 13.33 26.67
N LEU A 95 2.02 13.84 27.51
CA LEU A 95 0.60 13.98 27.15
C LEU A 95 0.37 15.08 26.12
N GLN A 96 1.10 16.20 26.20
CA GLN A 96 1.03 17.28 25.21
C GLN A 96 1.58 16.83 23.86
N VAL A 97 2.68 16.07 23.85
CA VAL A 97 3.23 15.48 22.61
C VAL A 97 2.23 14.50 22.00
N ALA A 98 1.72 13.54 22.78
CA ALA A 98 0.75 12.56 22.29
C ALA A 98 -0.58 13.18 21.81
N PHE A 99 -1.00 14.31 22.38
CA PHE A 99 -2.21 15.04 21.97
C PHE A 99 -1.98 15.85 20.68
N ASN A 100 -0.88 16.61 20.60
CA ASN A 100 -0.58 17.45 19.44
C ASN A 100 -0.04 16.67 18.24
N SER A 101 0.57 15.49 18.44
CA SER A 101 1.03 14.64 17.34
C SER A 101 -0.09 13.82 16.69
N LEU A 102 -1.26 13.74 17.34
CA LEU A 102 -2.32 12.84 16.94
C LEU A 102 -2.96 13.19 15.57
N PRO A 103 -3.27 14.47 15.25
CA PRO A 103 -3.80 14.82 13.93
C PRO A 103 -2.83 14.48 12.80
N LEU A 104 -1.54 14.75 12.97
CA LEU A 104 -0.52 14.41 11.97
C LEU A 104 -0.45 12.89 11.72
N LYS A 105 -0.47 12.06 12.77
CA LYS A 105 -0.54 10.59 12.62
C LYS A 105 -1.76 10.15 11.81
N PHE A 106 -2.93 10.77 12.03
CA PHE A 106 -4.14 10.43 11.28
C PHE A 106 -4.08 10.86 9.82
N VAL A 107 -3.51 12.03 9.53
CA VAL A 107 -3.31 12.50 8.16
C VAL A 107 -2.35 11.60 7.39
N VAL A 108 -1.26 11.15 8.02
CA VAL A 108 -0.33 10.20 7.40
C VAL A 108 -0.99 8.84 7.17
N ASP A 109 -1.78 8.32 8.12
CA ASP A 109 -2.51 7.05 7.95
C ASP A 109 -3.60 7.13 6.87
N ASP A 110 -4.23 8.30 6.71
CA ASP A 110 -5.19 8.59 5.64
C ASP A 110 -4.49 8.66 4.27
N ILE A 111 -3.43 9.46 4.09
CA ILE A 111 -2.67 9.52 2.82
C ILE A 111 -2.17 8.12 2.41
N ILE A 112 -1.65 7.33 3.36
CA ILE A 112 -1.26 5.93 3.12
C ILE A 112 -2.48 5.07 2.74
N THR A 113 -3.64 5.27 3.39
CA THR A 113 -4.87 4.58 3.02
C THR A 113 -5.31 4.91 1.60
N GLN A 114 -5.26 6.17 1.19
CA GLN A 114 -5.70 6.62 -0.14
C GLN A 114 -4.72 6.21 -1.24
N ASN A 115 -3.42 6.14 -0.93
CA ASN A 115 -2.41 5.48 -1.74
C ASN A 115 -2.80 4.01 -1.99
N VAL A 116 -2.87 3.19 -0.94
CA VAL A 116 -3.23 1.76 -1.05
C VAL A 116 -4.59 1.54 -1.71
N LEU A 117 -5.59 2.41 -1.50
CA LEU A 117 -6.91 2.28 -2.12
C LEU A 117 -6.91 2.45 -3.64
N THR A 118 -5.83 2.94 -4.25
CA THR A 118 -5.71 3.06 -5.71
C THR A 118 -5.85 1.69 -6.40
N ASP A 119 -5.29 0.63 -5.82
CA ASP A 119 -5.39 -0.77 -6.31
C ASP A 119 -6.79 -1.38 -6.15
N PHE A 120 -7.70 -0.76 -5.40
CA PHE A 120 -9.00 -1.34 -5.02
C PHE A 120 -10.20 -0.55 -5.50
N ASN A 121 -10.06 0.76 -5.67
CA ASN A 121 -11.15 1.65 -6.05
C ASN A 121 -11.57 1.34 -7.49
N ASP A 122 -12.87 1.13 -7.72
CA ASP A 122 -13.43 0.76 -9.02
C ASP A 122 -13.06 1.72 -10.16
N LYS A 123 -12.66 2.96 -9.85
CA LYS A 123 -12.22 3.98 -10.82
C LYS A 123 -10.74 3.94 -11.18
N THR A 124 -9.90 3.27 -10.38
CA THR A 124 -8.44 3.32 -10.53
C THR A 124 -7.80 1.95 -10.68
N LYS A 125 -8.33 0.90 -10.04
CA LYS A 125 -7.79 -0.49 -10.00
C LYS A 125 -7.58 -1.22 -11.34
N LYS A 126 -7.98 -0.56 -12.43
CA LYS A 126 -7.95 -1.01 -13.83
C LYS A 126 -7.65 0.16 -14.77
N LEU A 127 -7.27 1.32 -14.24
CA LEU A 127 -6.94 2.48 -15.05
C LEU A 127 -5.44 2.42 -15.29
N ALA A 128 -5.01 2.11 -16.51
CA ALA A 128 -3.59 1.98 -16.83
C ALA A 128 -2.79 3.24 -16.45
N ALA A 129 -3.40 4.43 -16.63
CA ALA A 129 -2.84 5.71 -16.21
C ALA A 129 -2.73 5.92 -14.68
N ALA A 130 -3.39 5.10 -13.85
CA ALA A 130 -3.19 5.09 -12.40
C ALA A 130 -1.98 4.24 -11.98
N HIS A 131 -1.51 3.33 -12.84
CA HIS A 131 -0.50 2.31 -12.55
C HIS A 131 0.73 2.35 -13.50
N PHE A 132 0.79 3.29 -14.45
CA PHE A 132 1.81 3.31 -15.52
C PHE A 132 1.83 2.07 -16.44
N ASP A 133 0.80 1.25 -16.41
CA ASP A 133 0.65 0.07 -17.27
C ASP A 133 0.29 0.44 -18.72
N ASP A 134 0.28 -0.56 -19.60
CA ASP A 134 -0.08 -0.50 -21.03
C ASP A 134 0.67 0.60 -21.84
N GLU A 135 1.88 0.98 -21.42
CA GLU A 135 2.67 2.10 -21.94
C GLU A 135 1.98 3.48 -21.82
N ALA A 136 1.01 3.63 -20.89
CA ALA A 136 0.22 4.85 -20.64
C ALA A 136 0.98 6.03 -19.99
N PHE A 137 2.31 6.11 -20.17
CA PHE A 137 3.22 7.05 -19.49
C PHE A 137 2.80 8.52 -19.55
N ILE A 138 2.33 8.99 -20.71
CA ILE A 138 1.89 10.38 -20.90
C ILE A 138 0.66 10.68 -20.04
N ASN A 139 -0.30 9.75 -20.00
CA ASN A 139 -1.55 9.94 -19.28
C ASN A 139 -1.36 9.80 -17.77
N ALA A 140 -0.51 8.86 -17.34
CA ALA A 140 -0.09 8.75 -15.94
C ALA A 140 0.66 9.99 -15.45
N SER A 141 1.58 10.56 -16.26
CA SER A 141 2.23 11.82 -15.89
C SER A 141 1.26 13.01 -15.86
N LYS A 142 0.33 13.10 -16.84
CA LYS A 142 -0.77 14.08 -16.82
C LYS A 142 -1.61 13.98 -15.56
N ARG A 143 -1.99 12.77 -15.15
CA ARG A 143 -2.75 12.51 -13.92
C ARG A 143 -2.02 13.03 -12.69
N ILE A 144 -0.73 12.73 -12.55
CA ILE A 144 0.13 13.26 -11.47
C ILE A 144 0.13 14.80 -11.47
N LEU A 145 0.35 15.43 -12.64
CA LEU A 145 0.39 16.89 -12.76
C LEU A 145 -0.95 17.57 -12.45
N GLN A 146 -2.06 17.00 -12.94
CA GLN A 146 -3.41 17.48 -12.64
C GLN A 146 -3.69 17.41 -11.14
N PHE A 147 -3.35 16.31 -10.48
CA PHE A 147 -3.56 16.14 -9.05
C PHE A 147 -2.68 17.10 -8.23
N ARG A 148 -1.40 17.27 -8.58
CA ARG A 148 -0.50 18.30 -8.01
C ARG A 148 -1.13 19.69 -8.13
N GLN A 149 -1.63 20.06 -9.31
CA GLN A 149 -2.21 21.38 -9.55
C GLN A 149 -3.51 21.62 -8.79
N ILE A 150 -4.39 20.61 -8.67
CA ILE A 150 -5.62 20.72 -7.87
C ILE A 150 -5.27 20.96 -6.38
N ILE A 151 -4.32 20.21 -5.82
CA ILE A 151 -3.85 20.41 -4.44
C ILE A 151 -3.32 21.84 -4.26
N ILE A 152 -2.43 22.31 -5.15
CA ILE A 152 -1.84 23.66 -5.07
C ILE A 152 -2.91 24.76 -5.15
N ASN A 153 -3.91 24.59 -6.03
CA ASN A 153 -4.98 25.56 -6.22
C ASN A 153 -5.93 25.62 -5.01
N ASN A 154 -6.35 24.47 -4.47
CA ASN A 154 -7.25 24.42 -3.33
C ASN A 154 -6.58 24.95 -2.05
N MET A 155 -5.28 24.67 -1.88
CA MET A 155 -4.52 25.13 -0.71
C MET A 155 -4.32 26.66 -0.63
N GLN A 156 -4.60 27.41 -1.70
CA GLN A 156 -4.64 28.89 -1.67
C GLN A 156 -5.72 29.42 -0.72
N TYR A 157 -6.79 28.65 -0.48
CA TYR A 157 -7.89 29.03 0.39
C TYR A 157 -7.79 28.36 1.77
N VAL A 158 -8.39 29.00 2.78
CA VAL A 158 -8.42 28.47 4.15
C VAL A 158 -9.62 27.53 4.32
N HIS A 159 -9.47 26.30 3.80
CA HIS A 159 -10.39 25.20 4.07
C HIS A 159 -10.13 24.56 5.45
N GLN A 160 -11.21 24.12 6.11
CA GLN A 160 -11.16 23.39 7.39
C GLN A 160 -10.97 21.89 7.19
N ASP A 161 -11.57 21.33 6.13
CA ASP A 161 -11.37 19.96 5.69
C ASP A 161 -10.43 19.97 4.48
N LEU A 162 -9.45 19.05 4.49
CA LEU A 162 -8.46 18.83 3.44
C LEU A 162 -8.36 17.34 3.06
N SER A 163 -9.41 16.56 3.35
CA SER A 163 -9.46 15.12 3.08
C SER A 163 -9.39 14.83 1.57
N TYR A 164 -9.95 15.70 0.73
CA TYR A 164 -9.88 15.55 -0.72
C TYR A 164 -8.46 15.77 -1.27
N GLU A 165 -7.73 16.77 -0.77
CA GLU A 165 -6.34 17.01 -1.13
C GLU A 165 -5.43 15.86 -0.69
N ARG A 166 -5.75 15.21 0.44
CA ARG A 166 -5.04 14.00 0.93
C ARG A 166 -5.38 12.76 0.12
N GLU A 167 -6.63 12.61 -0.32
CA GLU A 167 -7.04 11.58 -1.28
C GLU A 167 -6.28 11.70 -2.60
N LEU A 168 -6.25 12.91 -3.18
CA LEU A 168 -5.49 13.19 -4.40
C LEU A 168 -3.99 12.96 -4.19
N LEU A 169 -3.43 13.36 -3.03
CA LEU A 169 -2.02 13.14 -2.73
C LEU A 169 -1.68 11.65 -2.62
N GLY A 170 -2.50 10.85 -1.93
CA GLY A 170 -2.32 9.41 -1.83
C GLY A 170 -2.36 8.73 -3.20
N GLN A 171 -3.38 9.01 -4.00
CA GLN A 171 -3.51 8.46 -5.36
C GLN A 171 -2.38 8.90 -6.29
N LEU A 172 -1.94 10.16 -6.21
CA LEU A 172 -0.80 10.67 -6.98
C LEU A 172 0.48 9.91 -6.61
N ILE A 173 0.74 9.77 -5.31
CA ILE A 173 1.91 9.07 -4.78
C ILE A 173 1.89 7.61 -5.22
N HIS A 174 0.72 6.96 -5.26
CA HIS A 174 0.59 5.59 -5.79
C HIS A 174 1.06 5.50 -7.25
N THR A 175 0.46 6.29 -8.14
CA THR A 175 0.84 6.32 -9.56
C THR A 175 2.34 6.64 -9.74
N LEU A 176 2.90 7.56 -8.95
CA LEU A 176 4.34 7.88 -8.98
C LEU A 176 5.23 6.68 -8.58
N GLN A 177 4.77 5.82 -7.67
CA GLN A 177 5.52 4.65 -7.19
C GLN A 177 5.51 3.53 -8.23
N ASP A 178 4.35 3.25 -8.85
CA ASP A 178 4.17 2.17 -9.84
C ASP A 178 5.07 2.33 -11.07
N PHE A 179 5.42 3.57 -11.45
CA PHE A 179 6.42 3.81 -12.50
C PHE A 179 7.71 2.99 -12.30
N TYR A 180 8.18 2.84 -11.06
CA TYR A 180 9.43 2.13 -10.78
C TYR A 180 9.29 0.61 -10.71
N SER A 181 8.07 0.10 -10.52
CA SER A 181 7.79 -1.34 -10.52
C SER A 181 7.32 -1.86 -11.88
N HIS A 182 6.50 -1.10 -12.61
CA HIS A 182 5.82 -1.55 -13.83
C HIS A 182 6.54 -1.14 -15.13
N SER A 183 7.49 -0.20 -15.11
CA SER A 183 8.31 0.17 -16.29
C SER A 183 9.69 -0.53 -16.33
N ASN A 184 10.40 -0.41 -17.45
CA ASN A 184 11.79 -0.85 -17.63
C ASN A 184 12.86 0.12 -17.05
N TRP A 185 12.50 1.08 -16.19
CA TRP A 185 13.43 2.13 -15.74
C TRP A 185 14.73 1.60 -15.15
N ILE A 186 14.69 0.51 -14.38
CA ILE A 186 15.86 -0.06 -13.71
C ILE A 186 16.69 -0.91 -14.68
N GLU A 187 16.02 -1.56 -15.62
CA GLU A 187 16.56 -2.44 -16.65
C GLU A 187 17.29 -1.64 -17.74
N MET A 188 16.88 -0.39 -17.99
CA MET A 188 17.66 0.63 -18.71
C MET A 188 18.96 1.05 -17.99
N GLY A 189 19.28 0.47 -16.82
CA GLY A 189 20.46 0.78 -16.02
C GLY A 189 20.33 2.04 -15.15
N LYS A 190 19.14 2.63 -15.00
CA LYS A 190 18.96 3.85 -14.21
C LYS A 190 19.09 3.55 -12.71
N THR A 191 19.93 4.32 -12.02
CA THR A 191 20.20 4.22 -10.57
C THR A 191 19.61 5.38 -9.75
N ASN A 192 19.06 6.38 -10.44
CA ASN A 192 18.42 7.57 -9.88
C ASN A 192 16.95 7.68 -10.32
N ILE A 193 16.22 8.59 -9.69
CA ILE A 193 14.81 8.86 -10.01
C ILE A 193 14.67 9.49 -11.39
N ASN A 194 13.48 9.38 -11.99
CA ASN A 194 13.12 10.16 -13.16
C ASN A 194 12.71 11.58 -12.73
N GLU A 195 13.56 12.56 -13.02
CA GLU A 195 13.41 13.96 -12.62
C GLU A 195 12.19 14.66 -13.26
N PHE A 196 11.68 14.12 -14.38
CA PHE A 196 10.53 14.66 -15.10
C PHE A 196 9.18 14.26 -14.49
N ILE A 197 9.12 13.15 -13.73
CA ILE A 197 7.87 12.70 -13.10
C ILE A 197 7.38 13.77 -12.11
N GLY A 198 6.12 14.16 -12.25
CA GLY A 198 5.52 15.24 -11.47
C GLY A 198 5.96 16.66 -11.87
N VAL A 199 6.73 16.82 -12.95
CA VAL A 199 7.16 18.12 -13.50
C VAL A 199 6.76 18.30 -14.98
N ASN A 200 6.77 17.24 -15.78
CA ASN A 200 6.46 17.30 -17.21
C ASN A 200 5.62 16.10 -17.68
N GLU A 201 4.70 16.30 -18.64
CA GLU A 201 3.89 15.22 -19.22
C GLU A 201 4.76 14.19 -19.94
N THR A 202 5.80 14.65 -20.64
CA THR A 202 6.80 13.79 -21.29
C THR A 202 7.92 13.49 -20.32
N ILE A 203 7.99 12.24 -19.86
CA ILE A 203 8.97 11.77 -18.86
C ILE A 203 10.11 10.93 -19.46
N GLY A 204 10.10 10.73 -20.78
CA GLY A 204 11.10 9.96 -21.52
C GLY A 204 10.65 9.72 -22.96
N LEU A 205 11.51 9.10 -23.76
CA LEU A 205 11.10 8.53 -25.05
C LEU A 205 10.35 7.23 -24.78
N ILE A 206 9.26 6.95 -25.49
CA ILE A 206 8.43 5.75 -25.29
C ILE A 206 8.56 4.87 -26.53
N ALA A 207 8.64 3.55 -26.33
CA ALA A 207 8.63 2.58 -27.42
C ALA A 207 7.35 2.75 -28.25
N GLN A 208 7.45 2.59 -29.57
CA GLN A 208 6.26 2.76 -30.42
C GLN A 208 5.25 1.62 -30.22
N PRO A 209 3.94 1.83 -30.45
CA PRO A 209 2.94 0.77 -30.29
C PRO A 209 3.21 -0.47 -31.15
N ASN A 210 3.86 -0.30 -32.31
CA ASN A 210 4.26 -1.37 -33.22
C ASN A 210 5.69 -1.88 -33.01
N GLN A 211 6.39 -1.41 -31.98
CA GLN A 211 7.76 -1.81 -31.65
C GLN A 211 7.73 -2.94 -30.61
N THR A 212 8.35 -4.07 -30.95
CA THR A 212 8.62 -5.15 -29.99
C THR A 212 9.45 -4.63 -28.83
N THR A 213 9.05 -4.94 -27.59
CA THR A 213 9.76 -4.51 -26.39
C THR A 213 10.24 -5.64 -25.49
N CYS A 214 9.55 -6.79 -25.51
CA CYS A 214 9.94 -7.99 -24.79
C CYS A 214 10.12 -9.19 -25.73
N THR A 215 10.59 -10.32 -25.22
CA THR A 215 10.67 -11.60 -25.93
C THR A 215 10.40 -12.78 -25.00
N ASN A 216 9.83 -13.85 -25.55
CA ASN A 216 9.61 -15.10 -24.82
C ASN A 216 10.91 -15.72 -24.25
N ASN A 217 12.03 -15.55 -24.95
CA ASN A 217 13.29 -16.25 -24.65
C ASN A 217 13.97 -15.81 -23.34
N GLY A 218 13.60 -14.64 -22.80
CA GLY A 218 14.14 -14.13 -21.53
C GLY A 218 13.35 -14.55 -20.29
N CYS A 219 12.31 -15.38 -20.45
CA CYS A 219 11.44 -15.86 -19.36
C CYS A 219 11.51 -17.38 -19.19
N THR A 220 11.68 -17.84 -17.96
CA THR A 220 11.54 -19.26 -17.59
C THR A 220 10.18 -19.50 -16.97
N LYS A 221 9.31 -20.30 -17.62
CA LYS A 221 8.03 -20.76 -17.02
C LYS A 221 8.34 -21.69 -15.85
N ILE A 222 7.70 -21.44 -14.72
CA ILE A 222 7.70 -22.27 -13.52
C ILE A 222 6.26 -22.68 -13.23
N GLU A 223 6.05 -23.96 -12.94
CA GLU A 223 4.74 -24.51 -12.59
C GLU A 223 4.86 -25.28 -11.28
N THR A 224 4.09 -24.89 -10.25
CA THR A 224 4.13 -25.54 -8.93
C THR A 224 2.73 -25.92 -8.44
N PRO A 225 2.58 -27.08 -7.79
CA PRO A 225 1.31 -27.45 -7.17
C PRO A 225 0.98 -26.46 -6.05
N CYS A 226 -0.27 -26.03 -5.99
CA CYS A 226 -0.78 -25.27 -4.86
C CYS A 226 -0.75 -26.11 -3.58
N ASN A 227 -0.59 -25.43 -2.45
CA ASN A 227 -1.08 -25.95 -1.17
C ASN A 227 -2.54 -25.51 -0.94
N LEU A 228 -3.23 -26.16 0.00
CA LEU A 228 -4.65 -25.87 0.32
C LEU A 228 -4.94 -24.39 0.61
N TRP A 229 -4.00 -23.64 1.19
CA TRP A 229 -4.21 -22.20 1.38
C TRP A 229 -4.16 -21.43 0.07
N GLN A 230 -3.23 -21.76 -0.83
CA GLN A 230 -3.13 -21.14 -2.16
C GLN A 230 -4.34 -21.47 -3.04
N GLU A 231 -4.87 -22.70 -2.97
CA GLU A 231 -6.14 -23.07 -3.63
C GLU A 231 -7.30 -22.15 -3.18
N ILE A 232 -7.34 -21.80 -1.89
CA ILE A 232 -8.38 -20.95 -1.30
C ILE A 232 -8.14 -19.46 -1.57
N THR A 233 -6.89 -18.98 -1.57
CA THR A 233 -6.58 -17.53 -1.63
C THR A 233 -6.23 -17.00 -3.02
N VAL A 234 -5.68 -17.84 -3.90
CA VAL A 234 -5.31 -17.47 -5.28
C VAL A 234 -6.41 -17.89 -6.27
N GLY A 235 -7.08 -19.01 -6.03
CA GLY A 235 -8.15 -19.53 -6.90
C GLY A 235 -7.68 -20.11 -8.25
N VAL A 236 -6.41 -19.96 -8.60
CA VAL A 236 -5.78 -20.47 -9.83
C VAL A 236 -4.72 -21.51 -9.46
N CYS A 237 -4.88 -22.75 -9.93
CA CYS A 237 -3.99 -23.87 -9.62
C CYS A 237 -3.85 -24.85 -10.81
N PRO A 238 -2.67 -25.42 -11.10
CA PRO A 238 -1.38 -25.16 -10.44
C PRO A 238 -0.92 -23.70 -10.64
N LEU A 239 -0.03 -23.21 -9.76
CA LEU A 239 0.53 -21.88 -9.90
C LEU A 239 1.46 -21.88 -11.10
N VAL A 240 1.13 -21.09 -12.13
CA VAL A 240 2.00 -20.82 -13.27
C VAL A 240 2.52 -19.40 -13.15
N TYR A 241 3.84 -19.25 -13.13
CA TYR A 241 4.52 -17.96 -13.06
C TYR A 241 5.87 -18.03 -13.78
N TYR A 242 6.58 -16.91 -13.83
CA TYR A 242 7.74 -16.77 -14.71
C TYR A 242 8.89 -16.04 -14.01
N ASP A 243 10.12 -16.45 -14.26
CA ASP A 243 11.34 -15.70 -13.91
C ASP A 243 11.88 -15.05 -15.19
N CYS A 244 11.86 -13.72 -15.28
CA CYS A 244 11.94 -12.95 -16.53
C CYS A 244 13.09 -11.94 -16.62
N LYS A 245 14.16 -12.11 -15.85
CA LYS A 245 15.28 -11.15 -15.69
C LYS A 245 15.85 -10.51 -16.97
N ASN A 246 15.73 -11.16 -18.12
CA ASN A 246 16.27 -10.68 -19.40
C ASN A 246 15.24 -10.74 -20.54
N ASN A 247 13.95 -10.54 -20.26
CA ASN A 247 12.90 -10.58 -21.29
C ASN A 247 12.75 -9.28 -22.09
N ILE A 248 13.17 -8.14 -21.58
CA ILE A 248 13.18 -6.86 -22.30
C ILE A 248 14.31 -6.89 -23.34
N LEU A 249 14.03 -6.46 -24.58
CA LEU A 249 15.05 -6.44 -25.63
C LEU A 249 16.19 -5.46 -25.31
N PRO A 250 17.47 -5.84 -25.54
CA PRO A 250 18.61 -4.96 -25.33
C PRO A 250 18.47 -3.62 -26.06
N GLU A 251 17.95 -3.62 -27.29
CA GLU A 251 17.81 -2.43 -28.12
C GLU A 251 16.88 -1.37 -27.50
N ILE A 252 15.85 -1.78 -26.75
CA ILE A 252 14.96 -0.87 -26.03
C ILE A 252 15.71 -0.17 -24.90
N ASN A 253 16.52 -0.93 -24.17
CA ASN A 253 17.32 -0.41 -23.07
C ASN A 253 18.47 0.46 -23.58
N ASP A 254 19.17 0.05 -24.64
CA ASP A 254 20.25 0.82 -25.27
C ASP A 254 19.75 2.12 -25.90
N GLN A 255 18.57 2.12 -26.52
CA GLN A 255 17.90 3.33 -27.03
C GLN A 255 17.24 4.18 -25.92
N GLN A 256 17.24 3.70 -24.69
CA GLN A 256 16.63 4.35 -23.52
C GLN A 256 15.14 4.66 -23.73
N LEU A 257 14.42 3.72 -24.36
CA LEU A 257 12.98 3.78 -24.60
C LEU A 257 12.22 3.19 -23.42
N LEU A 258 11.20 3.90 -22.95
CA LEU A 258 10.26 3.44 -21.95
C LEU A 258 9.30 2.40 -22.54
N THR A 259 9.14 1.30 -21.82
CA THR A 259 8.07 0.31 -21.98
C THR A 259 7.58 -0.08 -20.59
N SER A 260 6.30 -0.44 -20.46
CA SER A 260 5.72 -0.99 -19.25
C SER A 260 4.91 -2.24 -19.56
N GLY A 261 4.44 -2.89 -18.50
CA GLY A 261 3.65 -4.10 -18.62
C GLY A 261 2.24 -3.81 -19.12
N TYR A 262 1.75 -4.62 -20.06
CA TYR A 262 0.32 -4.67 -20.36
C TYR A 262 -0.40 -5.56 -19.34
N ALA A 263 -1.54 -5.12 -18.80
CA ALA A 263 -2.25 -5.82 -17.72
C ALA A 263 -3.62 -6.35 -18.18
N ALA A 264 -4.01 -7.55 -17.71
CA ALA A 264 -5.27 -8.15 -18.12
C ALA A 264 -6.50 -7.37 -17.62
N ASN A 265 -7.31 -6.89 -18.57
CA ASN A 265 -8.54 -6.12 -18.35
C ASN A 265 -8.35 -4.69 -17.85
N ASP A 266 -7.15 -4.11 -18.04
CA ASP A 266 -6.93 -2.68 -17.85
C ASP A 266 -7.67 -1.85 -18.90
N MET A 267 -7.84 -0.57 -18.59
CA MET A 267 -8.70 0.36 -19.29
C MET A 267 -8.04 1.73 -19.40
N ASN A 268 -8.34 2.42 -20.50
CA ASN A 268 -8.02 3.84 -20.66
C ASN A 268 -9.02 4.73 -19.90
N GLU A 269 -8.84 6.05 -20.00
CA GLU A 269 -9.67 7.07 -19.33
C GLU A 269 -11.15 7.06 -19.78
N ASN A 270 -11.47 6.43 -20.91
CA ASN A 270 -12.82 6.29 -21.43
C ASN A 270 -13.53 5.01 -20.93
N ASN A 271 -12.85 4.18 -20.12
CA ASN A 271 -13.24 2.82 -19.75
C ASN A 271 -13.25 1.81 -20.92
N GLU A 272 -12.43 2.06 -21.95
CA GLU A 272 -12.20 1.11 -23.04
C GLU A 272 -11.07 0.15 -22.66
N ILE A 273 -11.28 -1.15 -22.80
CA ILE A 273 -10.26 -2.17 -22.44
C ILE A 273 -9.05 -2.02 -23.35
N ILE A 274 -7.86 -2.01 -22.75
CA ILE A 274 -6.60 -2.08 -23.46
C ILE A 274 -6.17 -3.55 -23.52
N GLU A 275 -6.00 -4.09 -24.73
CA GLU A 275 -5.50 -5.45 -24.93
C GLU A 275 -4.02 -5.42 -25.29
N LYS A 276 -3.23 -6.30 -24.65
CA LYS A 276 -1.84 -6.58 -25.04
C LYS A 276 -1.80 -6.97 -26.54
N PRO A 277 -1.06 -6.24 -27.39
CA PRO A 277 -0.98 -6.55 -28.82
C PRO A 277 -0.49 -7.99 -29.07
N THR A 278 -1.23 -8.74 -29.88
CA THR A 278 -0.90 -10.16 -30.19
C THR A 278 0.02 -10.31 -31.40
N ASN A 279 0.17 -9.25 -32.20
CA ASN A 279 1.01 -9.18 -33.40
C ASN A 279 2.38 -8.51 -33.17
N VAL A 280 2.65 -8.04 -31.95
CA VAL A 280 3.89 -7.36 -31.54
C VAL A 280 4.28 -7.90 -30.17
N GLU A 281 5.53 -8.28 -29.98
CA GLU A 281 5.99 -8.85 -28.71
C GLU A 281 6.18 -7.73 -27.64
N LYS A 282 5.08 -7.35 -26.98
CA LYS A 282 5.06 -6.38 -25.87
C LYS A 282 5.22 -7.07 -24.50
N CYS A 283 5.75 -6.35 -23.52
CA CYS A 283 5.86 -6.86 -22.15
C CYS A 283 4.48 -6.98 -21.49
N SER A 284 4.22 -8.06 -20.74
CA SER A 284 3.11 -8.10 -19.78
C SER A 284 3.47 -7.41 -18.47
N HIS A 285 2.48 -7.02 -17.66
CA HIS A 285 2.70 -6.69 -16.25
C HIS A 285 3.26 -7.92 -15.54
N GLY A 286 2.57 -9.04 -15.67
CA GLY A 286 2.93 -10.32 -15.08
C GLY A 286 2.25 -10.56 -13.73
N SER A 287 1.90 -11.81 -13.46
CA SER A 287 1.69 -12.45 -12.14
C SER A 287 0.93 -13.75 -12.37
N VAL A 288 0.71 -14.56 -11.33
CA VAL A 288 -0.24 -15.69 -11.40
C VAL A 288 -1.71 -15.25 -11.53
N LEU A 289 -2.01 -13.95 -11.44
CA LEU A 289 -3.37 -13.38 -11.55
C LEU A 289 -3.55 -12.49 -12.80
N ASP A 290 -2.49 -12.28 -13.59
CA ASP A 290 -2.52 -11.49 -14.83
C ASP A 290 -2.53 -12.44 -16.03
N ASP A 291 -3.71 -12.67 -16.62
CA ASP A 291 -3.89 -13.53 -17.79
C ASP A 291 -3.02 -13.10 -18.99
N SER A 292 -2.60 -11.83 -19.05
CA SER A 292 -1.72 -11.35 -20.12
C SER A 292 -0.37 -12.06 -20.11
N SER A 293 0.08 -12.56 -18.93
CA SER A 293 1.34 -13.30 -18.73
C SER A 293 1.48 -14.53 -19.63
N HIS A 294 0.37 -15.04 -20.16
CA HIS A 294 0.32 -16.21 -21.04
C HIS A 294 0.30 -15.87 -22.54
N ILE A 295 0.14 -14.59 -22.90
CA ILE A 295 0.21 -14.07 -24.27
C ILE A 295 1.70 -13.93 -24.67
N PRO A 296 2.11 -14.23 -25.93
CA PRO A 296 3.49 -14.13 -26.40
C PRO A 296 4.23 -12.83 -26.02
N ALA A 297 5.55 -12.93 -25.88
CA ALA A 297 6.31 -12.19 -24.87
C ALA A 297 5.73 -12.45 -23.46
N ILE A 298 5.71 -13.75 -23.11
CA ILE A 298 5.18 -14.31 -21.85
C ILE A 298 5.84 -13.72 -20.60
N GLY A 299 5.22 -13.98 -19.44
CA GLY A 299 5.70 -13.56 -18.14
C GLY A 299 5.36 -12.10 -17.87
N GLY A 300 6.35 -11.24 -17.76
CA GLY A 300 6.11 -9.81 -17.58
C GLY A 300 7.30 -9.03 -17.06
N ILE A 301 7.05 -7.82 -16.58
CA ILE A 301 8.07 -6.84 -16.17
C ILE A 301 7.92 -6.36 -14.73
N ASN A 302 6.81 -6.64 -14.03
CA ASN A 302 6.58 -6.03 -12.71
C ASN A 302 7.58 -6.47 -11.64
N LYS A 303 7.75 -5.56 -10.68
CA LYS A 303 8.72 -5.63 -9.57
C LYS A 303 8.06 -5.36 -8.23
N ASP A 304 6.78 -5.71 -8.08
CA ASP A 304 5.93 -5.30 -6.92
C ASP A 304 6.28 -6.03 -5.62
N SER A 305 6.93 -7.19 -5.73
CA SER A 305 7.25 -8.05 -4.60
C SER A 305 8.55 -8.84 -4.81
N TYR A 306 9.09 -9.40 -3.71
CA TYR A 306 10.15 -10.41 -3.81
C TYR A 306 9.63 -11.81 -4.21
N SER A 307 8.36 -11.96 -4.58
CA SER A 307 7.77 -13.25 -4.92
C SER A 307 7.65 -13.43 -6.42
N LEU A 308 8.38 -14.39 -6.99
CA LEU A 308 8.26 -14.76 -8.41
C LEU A 308 6.84 -15.18 -8.82
N VAL A 309 5.99 -15.56 -7.87
CA VAL A 309 4.56 -15.87 -8.12
C VAL A 309 3.78 -14.64 -8.57
N TYR A 310 4.18 -13.45 -8.13
CA TYR A 310 3.52 -12.18 -8.46
C TYR A 310 4.36 -11.26 -9.34
N SER A 311 5.69 -11.34 -9.24
CA SER A 311 6.62 -10.39 -9.86
C SER A 311 7.69 -11.11 -10.67
N PRO A 312 7.60 -11.13 -12.02
CA PRO A 312 8.59 -11.81 -12.85
C PRO A 312 10.02 -11.23 -12.77
N HIS A 313 10.16 -9.99 -12.29
CA HIS A 313 11.42 -9.31 -12.00
C HIS A 313 11.64 -9.11 -10.47
N ALA A 314 11.23 -10.09 -9.66
CA ALA A 314 11.28 -10.03 -8.19
C ALA A 314 12.65 -9.66 -7.57
N ASP A 315 13.77 -9.89 -8.26
CA ASP A 315 15.11 -9.49 -7.79
C ASP A 315 15.37 -7.98 -7.89
N LEU A 316 14.62 -7.26 -8.73
CA LEU A 316 14.69 -5.81 -8.88
C LEU A 316 13.76 -5.05 -7.92
N HIS A 317 12.83 -5.72 -7.24
CA HIS A 317 11.86 -5.12 -6.32
C HIS A 317 12.49 -4.16 -5.29
N LYS A 318 13.64 -4.50 -4.71
CA LYS A 318 14.34 -3.59 -3.78
C LYS A 318 14.74 -2.27 -4.45
N LYS A 319 15.24 -2.32 -5.69
CA LYS A 319 15.67 -1.13 -6.43
C LYS A 319 14.46 -0.27 -6.80
N ALA A 320 13.34 -0.90 -7.18
CA ALA A 320 12.07 -0.23 -7.42
C ALA A 320 11.61 0.54 -6.18
N ALA A 321 11.49 -0.15 -5.03
CA ALA A 321 11.13 0.48 -3.77
C ALA A 321 12.11 1.60 -3.34
N ASP A 322 13.43 1.38 -3.45
CA ASP A 322 14.44 2.40 -3.12
C ASP A 322 14.30 3.68 -3.97
N LEU A 323 13.95 3.55 -5.26
CA LEU A 323 13.72 4.67 -6.17
C LEU A 323 12.35 5.33 -5.93
N ALA A 324 11.31 4.53 -5.71
CA ALA A 324 9.96 5.00 -5.39
C ALA A 324 9.92 5.83 -4.09
N ILE A 325 10.68 5.43 -3.06
CA ILE A 325 10.89 6.21 -1.83
C ILE A 325 11.52 7.57 -2.18
N LYS A 326 12.67 7.58 -2.87
CA LYS A 326 13.38 8.82 -3.27
C LYS A 326 12.50 9.75 -4.10
N ALA A 327 11.71 9.20 -5.02
CA ALA A 327 10.86 9.96 -5.92
C ALA A 327 9.66 10.57 -5.17
N THR A 328 9.08 9.83 -4.22
CA THR A 328 8.02 10.32 -3.33
C THR A 328 8.57 11.41 -2.40
N GLU A 329 9.74 11.21 -1.79
CA GLU A 329 10.44 12.19 -0.94
C GLU A 329 10.71 13.49 -1.71
N ARG A 330 11.27 13.38 -2.93
CA ARG A 330 11.49 14.52 -3.83
C ARG A 330 10.18 15.22 -4.20
N PHE A 331 9.13 14.48 -4.54
CA PHE A 331 7.84 15.07 -4.89
C PHE A 331 7.23 15.87 -3.73
N LEU A 332 7.27 15.34 -2.51
CA LEU A 332 6.78 16.04 -1.32
C LEU A 332 7.57 17.34 -1.04
N ASN A 333 8.88 17.32 -1.27
CA ASN A 333 9.73 18.50 -1.11
C ASN A 333 9.49 19.56 -2.21
N ASP A 334 9.18 19.14 -3.45
CA ASP A 334 8.77 20.04 -4.53
C ASP A 334 7.38 20.63 -4.28
N LEU A 335 6.42 19.82 -3.79
CA LEU A 335 5.10 20.28 -3.38
C LEU A 335 5.17 21.27 -2.21
N ARG A 336 6.09 21.06 -1.25
CA ARG A 336 6.38 22.02 -0.17
C ARG A 336 6.84 23.37 -0.71
N GLN A 337 7.70 23.38 -1.74
CA GLN A 337 8.19 24.61 -2.38
C GLN A 337 7.04 25.39 -3.04
N ASP A 338 6.15 24.71 -3.77
CA ASP A 338 4.98 25.35 -4.41
C ASP A 338 3.96 25.89 -3.40
N LEU A 339 3.70 25.13 -2.33
CA LEU A 339 2.70 25.47 -1.31
C LEU A 339 3.20 26.55 -0.33
N GLY A 340 4.51 26.55 -0.05
CA GLY A 340 5.11 27.25 1.09
C GLY A 340 4.81 26.57 2.42
N ASP A 341 5.70 26.78 3.40
CA ASP A 341 5.68 26.07 4.70
C ASP A 341 4.34 26.15 5.43
N LYS A 342 3.65 27.29 5.39
CA LYS A 342 2.35 27.48 6.04
C LYS A 342 1.25 26.57 5.47
N ASN A 343 1.24 26.33 4.16
CA ASN A 343 0.23 25.47 3.55
C ASN A 343 0.65 23.99 3.65
N PHE A 344 1.94 23.68 3.58
CA PHE A 344 2.43 22.34 3.87
C PHE A 344 2.09 21.89 5.30
N ASP A 345 2.30 22.78 6.29
CA ASP A 345 1.88 22.60 7.69
C ASP A 345 0.38 22.31 7.83
N ARG A 346 -0.47 23.05 7.09
CA ARG A 346 -1.93 22.83 7.06
C ARG A 346 -2.34 21.52 6.40
N LEU A 347 -1.71 21.14 5.28
CA LEU A 347 -2.02 19.92 4.54
C LEU A 347 -1.83 18.69 5.44
N PHE A 348 -0.72 18.66 6.17
CA PHE A 348 -0.36 17.59 7.10
C PHE A 348 -0.93 17.77 8.52
N VAL A 349 -1.45 18.94 8.88
CA VAL A 349 -1.90 19.33 10.23
C VAL A 349 -0.76 19.18 11.26
N ILE A 350 0.39 19.74 10.93
CA ILE A 350 1.60 19.69 11.76
C ILE A 350 1.47 20.62 12.98
N ASN A 351 0.83 21.78 12.85
CA ASN A 351 0.46 22.65 13.98
C ASN A 351 -1.06 22.66 14.19
N PRO A 352 -1.64 21.62 14.82
CA PRO A 352 -3.09 21.53 14.99
C PRO A 352 -3.63 22.57 15.97
N THR A 353 -4.88 22.97 15.74
CA THR A 353 -5.70 23.64 16.76
C THR A 353 -6.20 22.63 17.80
N GLU A 354 -6.49 23.10 19.02
CA GLU A 354 -7.09 22.29 20.10
C GLU A 354 -8.35 21.53 19.62
N THR A 355 -9.18 22.19 18.80
CA THR A 355 -10.36 21.58 18.17
C THR A 355 -10.02 20.39 17.27
N GLN A 356 -8.95 20.49 16.46
CA GLN A 356 -8.51 19.39 15.59
C GLN A 356 -7.95 18.21 16.40
N CYS A 357 -7.17 18.48 17.45
CA CYS A 357 -6.73 17.45 18.39
C CYS A 357 -7.92 16.74 19.05
N GLN A 358 -8.92 17.50 19.52
CA GLN A 358 -10.11 16.94 20.15
C GLN A 358 -10.95 16.08 19.18
N ILE A 359 -11.11 16.49 17.92
CA ILE A 359 -11.84 15.72 16.90
C ILE A 359 -11.22 14.33 16.68
N GLU A 360 -9.89 14.25 16.56
CA GLU A 360 -9.22 12.97 16.35
C GLU A 360 -9.14 12.12 17.62
N TRP A 361 -8.97 12.75 18.80
CA TRP A 361 -9.05 12.08 20.09
C TRP A 361 -10.43 11.44 20.33
N ASP A 362 -11.50 12.20 20.08
CA ASP A 362 -12.88 11.72 20.10
C ASP A 362 -13.09 10.57 19.13
N SER A 363 -12.50 10.65 17.94
CA SER A 363 -12.58 9.61 16.91
C SER A 363 -11.90 8.31 17.37
N MET A 364 -10.74 8.38 18.02
CA MET A 364 -10.10 7.22 18.68
C MET A 364 -10.99 6.63 19.78
N SER A 365 -11.61 7.48 20.61
CA SER A 365 -12.50 7.02 21.69
C SER A 365 -13.71 6.23 21.15
N LYS A 366 -14.17 6.58 19.94
CA LYS A 366 -15.24 5.92 19.19
C LYS A 366 -14.77 4.66 18.43
N GLY A 367 -13.47 4.32 18.51
CA GLY A 367 -12.89 3.10 17.94
C GLY A 367 -12.21 3.27 16.58
N LYS A 368 -12.04 4.49 16.05
CA LYS A 368 -11.15 4.76 14.90
C LYS A 368 -9.73 4.34 15.29
N ARG A 369 -9.02 3.66 14.40
CA ARG A 369 -7.65 3.18 14.61
C ARG A 369 -6.81 3.47 13.38
N PHE A 370 -5.52 3.67 13.60
CA PHE A 370 -4.52 3.62 12.54
C PHE A 370 -4.53 2.24 11.88
N ARG A 371 -4.39 2.22 10.56
CA ARG A 371 -4.33 1.01 9.74
C ARG A 371 -2.89 0.56 9.48
N PHE A 372 -1.96 1.51 9.36
CA PHE A 372 -0.59 1.26 8.90
C PHE A 372 0.49 1.60 9.92
N PHE A 373 0.18 2.35 10.98
CA PHE A 373 1.10 2.53 12.11
C PHE A 373 1.21 1.24 12.95
N SER A 374 2.45 0.85 13.28
CA SER A 374 2.71 -0.36 14.06
C SER A 374 2.26 -0.21 15.52
N SER A 375 2.08 -1.34 16.20
CA SER A 375 1.72 -1.39 17.63
C SER A 375 2.81 -0.87 18.59
N ASP A 376 3.92 -0.34 18.07
CA ASP A 376 5.00 0.29 18.84
C ASP A 376 5.07 1.82 18.60
N LEU A 377 4.14 2.42 17.83
CA LEU A 377 3.93 3.87 17.68
C LEU A 377 2.71 4.33 18.50
N THR A 378 2.73 4.02 19.80
CA THR A 378 1.51 3.90 20.60
C THR A 378 0.98 5.20 21.19
N ALA A 379 -0.22 5.59 20.78
CA ALA A 379 -1.16 6.26 21.67
C ALA A 379 -2.05 5.20 22.38
N TYR A 380 -1.52 4.53 23.40
CA TYR A 380 -2.33 3.67 24.28
C TYR A 380 -2.86 4.47 25.47
N ILE A 381 -4.12 4.90 25.38
CA ILE A 381 -4.85 5.34 26.58
C ILE A 381 -5.10 4.11 27.46
N LYS A 382 -4.59 4.17 28.69
CA LYS A 382 -4.66 3.11 29.69
C LYS A 382 -6.08 2.98 30.26
N ASP A 383 -6.92 2.14 29.65
CA ASP A 383 -8.26 1.83 30.17
C ASP A 383 -8.16 1.00 31.47
N ASP A 384 -8.90 1.43 32.50
CA ASP A 384 -8.67 1.09 33.90
C ASP A 384 -9.34 -0.24 34.33
N GLY A 385 -9.10 -1.30 33.56
CA GLY A 385 -9.06 -2.71 33.98
C GLY A 385 -10.32 -3.42 34.53
N ARG A 386 -11.37 -2.69 34.92
CA ARG A 386 -12.49 -3.23 35.75
C ARG A 386 -13.45 -4.15 34.99
N TRP A 387 -13.52 -4.05 33.66
CA TRP A 387 -14.44 -4.86 32.84
C TRP A 387 -13.89 -6.27 32.54
N LEU A 388 -12.59 -6.39 32.25
CA LEU A 388 -11.94 -7.67 31.91
C LEU A 388 -12.02 -8.72 33.03
N ILE A 389 -12.09 -8.32 34.30
CA ILE A 389 -12.24 -9.22 35.45
C ILE A 389 -13.64 -9.88 35.46
N LYS A 390 -14.69 -9.13 35.08
CA LYS A 390 -16.05 -9.68 34.93
C LYS A 390 -16.11 -10.61 33.72
N LEU A 391 -15.51 -10.21 32.60
CA LEU A 391 -15.50 -11.00 31.36
C LEU A 391 -14.75 -12.34 31.52
N LYS A 392 -13.57 -12.35 32.14
CA LYS A 392 -12.81 -13.59 32.43
C LYS A 392 -13.55 -14.53 33.39
N ARG A 393 -14.37 -14.02 34.32
CA ARG A 393 -15.25 -14.85 35.18
C ARG A 393 -16.42 -15.45 34.39
N PHE A 394 -16.98 -14.71 33.43
CA PHE A 394 -18.05 -15.20 32.54
C PHE A 394 -17.57 -16.34 31.64
N PHE A 395 -16.49 -16.13 30.87
CA PHE A 395 -15.96 -17.16 29.95
C PHE A 395 -15.48 -18.43 30.68
N ARG A 396 -14.92 -18.31 31.90
CA ARG A 396 -14.55 -19.49 32.72
C ARG A 396 -15.74 -20.30 33.26
N ARG A 397 -16.96 -19.75 33.25
CA ARG A 397 -18.21 -20.49 33.49
C ARG A 397 -18.71 -21.12 32.19
N LEU A 398 -18.77 -20.34 31.11
CA LEU A 398 -19.22 -20.80 29.80
C LEU A 398 -18.41 -21.99 29.27
N PHE A 399 -17.07 -21.94 29.37
CA PHE A 399 -16.19 -23.02 28.92
C PHE A 399 -16.36 -24.33 29.71
N ARG A 400 -16.70 -24.25 31.00
CA ARG A 400 -17.00 -25.43 31.83
C ARG A 400 -18.35 -26.07 31.43
N LEU A 401 -19.34 -25.24 31.10
CA LEU A 401 -20.64 -25.70 30.62
C LEU A 401 -20.51 -26.41 29.26
N ILE A 402 -19.80 -25.79 28.31
CA ILE A 402 -19.54 -26.36 26.98
C ILE A 402 -18.78 -27.69 27.08
N LYS A 403 -17.75 -27.79 27.94
CA LYS A 403 -16.99 -29.04 28.13
C LYS A 403 -17.85 -30.19 28.67
N SER A 404 -18.82 -29.92 29.56
CA SER A 404 -19.76 -30.95 30.04
C SER A 404 -20.81 -31.40 29.01
N ILE A 405 -21.16 -30.52 28.07
CA ILE A 405 -22.07 -30.85 26.96
C ILE A 405 -21.32 -31.69 25.91
N TRP A 406 -20.09 -31.32 25.58
CA TRP A 406 -19.28 -32.01 24.56
C TRP A 406 -19.03 -33.49 24.89
N ILE A 407 -18.74 -33.79 26.16
CA ILE A 407 -18.52 -35.17 26.64
C ILE A 407 -19.81 -36.02 26.58
N ARG A 408 -21.00 -35.40 26.62
CA ARG A 408 -22.30 -36.08 26.49
C ARG A 408 -22.75 -36.32 25.04
N MET A 409 -22.13 -35.67 24.05
CA MET A 409 -22.62 -35.69 22.65
C MET A 409 -21.87 -36.66 21.72
N PHE A 410 -20.75 -37.27 22.13
CA PHE A 410 -19.89 -38.07 21.25
C PHE A 410 -19.70 -39.52 21.68
N THR A 411 -20.78 -40.19 22.09
CA THR A 411 -20.85 -41.66 22.19
C THR A 411 -22.03 -42.21 21.40
N SER A 412 -21.75 -43.26 20.60
CA SER A 412 -22.64 -44.12 19.78
C SER A 412 -23.38 -43.54 18.55
N LYS A 413 -22.84 -43.89 17.37
CA LYS A 413 -23.44 -44.63 16.22
C LYS A 413 -24.76 -44.20 15.50
N GLU A 414 -24.70 -44.43 14.17
CA GLU A 414 -25.74 -44.83 13.20
C GLU A 414 -26.57 -43.79 12.37
N ASN A 415 -26.23 -43.75 11.06
CA ASN A 415 -27.05 -43.82 9.82
C ASN A 415 -28.32 -42.96 9.55
N ILE A 416 -28.33 -42.32 8.35
CA ILE A 416 -29.49 -42.13 7.42
C ILE A 416 -30.53 -41.02 7.82
N ASN A 417 -31.24 -40.25 6.96
CA ASN A 417 -31.37 -40.14 5.48
C ASN A 417 -31.45 -38.66 4.96
N GLN A 418 -31.73 -38.44 3.66
CA GLN A 418 -32.21 -37.17 3.06
C GLN A 418 -33.72 -36.93 3.29
N PRO A 419 -34.20 -35.66 3.17
CA PRO A 419 -35.09 -35.35 2.04
C PRO A 419 -34.89 -33.96 1.36
N THR A 420 -35.49 -33.84 0.18
CA THR A 420 -35.58 -32.67 -0.73
C THR A 420 -36.62 -31.63 -0.30
N TYR A 421 -36.39 -30.34 -0.55
CA TYR A 421 -37.44 -29.34 -0.78
C TYR A 421 -36.98 -28.21 -1.70
N ASP A 422 -37.86 -27.84 -2.63
CA ASP A 422 -37.82 -26.67 -3.52
C ASP A 422 -38.69 -25.55 -2.91
N LEU A 423 -38.26 -24.30 -3.03
CA LEU A 423 -39.06 -23.08 -2.81
C LEU A 423 -38.45 -21.91 -3.58
N SER A 424 -39.07 -21.59 -4.71
CA SER A 424 -38.97 -20.28 -5.37
C SER A 424 -39.66 -19.18 -4.54
N ASP A 425 -39.46 -17.92 -4.95
CA ASP A 425 -40.13 -16.70 -4.48
C ASP A 425 -39.88 -16.24 -3.02
N LYS A 426 -39.02 -15.21 -2.86
CA LYS A 426 -39.45 -13.79 -2.82
C LYS A 426 -38.25 -12.85 -2.59
N GLY A 427 -38.14 -11.80 -3.39
CA GLY A 427 -37.11 -10.78 -3.22
C GLY A 427 -37.43 -9.79 -2.10
N VAL A 428 -36.39 -9.32 -1.39
CA VAL A 428 -36.42 -8.10 -0.57
C VAL A 428 -35.11 -7.34 -0.78
N ASN A 429 -35.22 -6.04 -1.01
CA ASN A 429 -34.13 -5.10 -1.24
C ASN A 429 -33.84 -4.36 0.09
N VAL A 430 -32.59 -4.35 0.57
CA VAL A 430 -32.19 -3.58 1.76
C VAL A 430 -30.86 -2.87 1.54
N LYS A 431 -30.90 -1.54 1.65
CA LYS A 431 -29.74 -0.66 1.75
C LYS A 431 -29.27 -0.62 3.21
N ASP A 432 -28.03 -1.01 3.49
CA ASP A 432 -27.15 -0.32 4.46
C ASP A 432 -25.70 -0.79 4.24
N VAL A 433 -24.73 0.13 4.27
CA VAL A 433 -23.32 -0.14 3.95
C VAL A 433 -22.37 0.10 5.13
N ASN A 434 -22.89 0.57 6.26
CA ASN A 434 -22.09 1.03 7.39
C ASN A 434 -22.04 0.03 8.55
N ASN A 435 -21.28 -1.07 8.42
CA ASN A 435 -20.63 -1.77 9.55
C ASN A 435 -19.77 -2.97 9.09
N PHE A 436 -18.45 -2.77 8.92
CA PHE A 436 -17.48 -3.87 8.90
C PHE A 436 -16.52 -3.76 10.09
N ARG A 437 -16.52 -4.78 10.96
CA ARG A 437 -15.65 -4.86 12.14
C ARG A 437 -14.41 -5.70 11.82
N ALA A 438 -13.24 -5.07 11.77
CA ALA A 438 -11.97 -5.78 11.71
C ALA A 438 -11.51 -6.26 13.11
N ALA A 439 -10.97 -7.47 13.19
CA ALA A 439 -10.42 -8.08 14.40
C ALA A 439 -8.96 -7.61 14.66
N PRO A 440 -8.44 -7.72 15.90
CA PRO A 440 -7.13 -7.13 16.24
C PRO A 440 -5.95 -7.99 15.75
N TYR A 441 -4.98 -7.35 15.10
CA TYR A 441 -3.66 -7.92 14.80
C TYR A 441 -2.65 -7.69 15.94
N VAL A 442 -1.72 -8.63 16.09
CA VAL A 442 -0.54 -8.53 16.98
C VAL A 442 0.68 -8.98 16.17
N ILE A 443 1.65 -8.08 15.98
CA ILE A 443 2.88 -8.36 15.21
C ILE A 443 3.89 -9.10 16.12
N GLY A 444 4.60 -10.08 15.55
CA GLY A 444 5.60 -10.86 16.28
C GLY A 444 6.91 -10.10 16.52
N LYS A 445 7.47 -10.18 17.74
CA LYS A 445 8.75 -9.52 18.11
C LYS A 445 9.95 -9.87 17.22
N GLU A 446 9.90 -10.99 16.49
CA GLU A 446 10.98 -11.43 15.61
C GLU A 446 10.93 -10.74 14.23
N GLU A 447 9.73 -10.45 13.75
CA GLU A 447 9.44 -9.72 12.51
C GLU A 447 9.93 -8.27 12.60
N LEU A 448 9.66 -7.63 13.75
CA LEU A 448 10.14 -6.30 14.10
C LEU A 448 11.68 -6.19 14.04
N ARG A 449 12.40 -7.24 14.50
CA ARG A 449 13.88 -7.28 14.43
C ARG A 449 14.41 -7.46 13.01
N ARG A 450 13.68 -8.15 12.13
CA ARG A 450 14.06 -8.33 10.72
C ARG A 450 13.81 -7.05 9.90
N LYS A 451 12.67 -6.36 10.13
CA LYS A 451 12.35 -5.07 9.49
C LYS A 451 13.41 -4.00 9.78
N LYS A 452 13.83 -3.85 11.05
CA LYS A 452 14.96 -2.99 11.44
C LYS A 452 16.27 -3.32 10.72
N ARG A 453 16.54 -4.62 10.46
CA ARG A 453 17.75 -5.07 9.76
C ARG A 453 17.71 -4.76 8.25
N MET A 454 16.54 -4.84 7.62
CA MET A 454 16.33 -4.48 6.21
C MET A 454 16.56 -2.98 5.96
N ILE A 455 15.96 -2.13 6.81
CA ILE A 455 16.11 -0.66 6.74
C ILE A 455 17.59 -0.26 6.93
N TYR A 456 18.28 -0.85 7.91
CA TYR A 456 19.71 -0.64 8.13
C TYR A 456 20.58 -1.05 6.91
N LEU A 457 20.28 -2.19 6.29
CA LEU A 457 21.03 -2.68 5.11
C LEU A 457 20.75 -1.85 3.85
N ALA A 458 19.55 -1.30 3.68
CA ALA A 458 19.23 -0.38 2.59
C ALA A 458 20.06 0.92 2.69
N ARG A 459 20.24 1.46 3.91
CA ARG A 459 21.05 2.67 4.15
C ARG A 459 22.55 2.45 3.92
N LYS A 460 23.10 1.27 4.27
CA LYS A 460 24.54 0.98 4.15
C LYS A 460 25.09 0.94 2.71
N ARG A 461 24.23 0.86 1.68
CA ARG A 461 24.63 0.91 0.25
C ARG A 461 24.66 2.32 -0.37
N ARG A 462 24.52 3.40 0.41
CA ARG A 462 24.76 4.78 -0.09
C ARG A 462 26.23 5.24 0.01
N TYR A 463 27.13 4.37 0.49
CA TYR A 463 28.57 4.68 0.70
C TYR A 463 29.52 3.63 0.09
N LEU A 464 29.06 2.96 -0.98
CA LEU A 464 29.84 2.24 -1.99
C LEU A 464 29.17 2.49 -3.35
#